data_AF-A0A392T527-F1
#
_entry.id   AF-A0A392T527-F1
#
_cell.length_a   1.000
_cell.length_b   1.000
_cell.length_c   1.000
_cell.angle_alpha   90.00
_cell.angle_beta   90.00
_cell.angle_gamma   90.00
#
_symmetry.space_group_name_H-M   'P 1'
#
loop_
_entity.id
_entity.type
_entity.pdbx_description
1 polymer ?
#
loop_
_entity_poly.entity_id
_entity_poly.type
_entity_poly.pdbx_seq_one_letter_code
_entity_poly.pdbx_strand_id
1 'polypeptide(L)' 'MTLRRENGLCFNCDEKFSPGHKCVSKFFIMIADEDVDPDTLEALLDPPLPDPEPAPDVTQAQISFHALSGHLAPETLR' A
#
# COMPACT_ATOMS: atom_id res chain seq x y z
N MET A 1 -15.45 -5.56 -4.67
CA MET A 1 -14.88 -4.21 -4.48
C MET A 1 -15.31 -3.23 -5.57
N THR A 2 -15.45 -3.67 -6.82
CA THR A 2 -15.96 -2.88 -7.97
C THR A 2 -17.35 -2.28 -7.73
N LEU A 3 -18.28 -3.05 -7.16
CA LEU A 3 -19.64 -2.58 -6.84
C LEU A 3 -19.70 -1.39 -5.86
N ARG A 4 -18.73 -1.27 -4.95
CA ARG A 4 -18.68 -0.11 -4.03
C ARG A 4 -18.17 1.14 -4.74
N ARG A 5 -17.18 0.98 -5.62
CA ARG A 5 -16.62 2.08 -6.41
C ARG A 5 -17.65 2.69 -7.36
N GLU A 6 -18.40 1.85 -8.07
CA GLU A 6 -19.45 2.32 -8.99
C GLU A 6 -20.57 3.09 -8.25
N ASN A 7 -20.86 2.72 -7.00
CA ASN A 7 -21.83 3.41 -6.15
C ASN A 7 -21.23 4.63 -5.42
N GLY A 8 -19.96 4.96 -5.66
CA GLY A 8 -19.28 6.10 -5.04
C GLY A 8 -19.12 5.96 -3.53
N LEU A 9 -19.13 4.75 -3.00
CA LEU A 9 -19.01 4.48 -1.57
C LEU A 9 -17.55 4.33 -1.16
N CYS A 10 -17.25 4.73 0.06
CA CYS A 10 -15.96 4.50 0.69
C CYS A 10 -15.64 2.99 0.74
N PHE A 11 -14.36 2.64 0.63
CA PHE A 11 -13.92 1.24 0.78
C PHE A 11 -14.12 0.72 2.21
N ASN A 12 -14.11 1.65 3.16
CA ASN A 12 -13.97 1.35 4.58
C ASN A 12 -15.28 1.48 5.35
N CYS A 13 -16.25 2.23 4.84
CA CYS A 13 -17.57 2.49 5.43
C CYS A 13 -18.62 2.68 4.32
N ASP A 14 -19.89 2.80 4.69
CA ASP A 14 -21.00 2.93 3.74
C ASP A 14 -21.37 4.40 3.42
N GLU A 15 -20.46 5.34 3.70
CA GLU A 15 -20.60 6.75 3.31
C GLU A 15 -20.05 7.01 1.91
N LYS A 16 -20.48 8.11 1.27
CA LYS A 16 -19.94 8.54 -0.02
C LYS A 16 -18.47 8.95 0.12
N PHE A 17 -17.66 8.48 -0.82
CA PHE A 17 -16.24 8.82 -0.89
C PHE A 17 -16.04 10.21 -1.52
N SER A 18 -15.20 11.02 -0.89
CA SER A 18 -14.68 12.27 -1.44
C SER A 18 -13.18 12.38 -1.17
N PRO A 19 -12.41 13.17 -1.96
CA PRO A 19 -11.03 13.47 -1.62
C PRO A 19 -10.93 14.07 -0.21
N GLY A 20 -10.14 13.45 0.66
CA GLY A 20 -10.03 13.86 2.06
C GLY A 20 -11.07 13.21 3.00
N HIS A 21 -11.85 12.23 2.53
CA HIS A 21 -12.79 11.49 3.37
C HIS A 21 -12.07 10.83 4.56
N LYS A 22 -12.52 11.17 5.77
CA LYS A 22 -12.08 10.56 7.03
C LYS A 22 -13.17 9.63 7.52
N CYS A 23 -12.92 8.31 7.47
CA CYS A 23 -13.89 7.34 7.96
C CYS A 23 -14.11 7.55 9.46
N VAL A 24 -15.36 7.81 9.84
CA VAL A 24 -15.73 8.11 11.23
C VAL A 24 -15.48 6.91 12.17
N SER A 25 -15.46 5.69 11.64
CA SER A 25 -15.62 4.47 12.43
C SER A 25 -14.44 3.49 12.44
N LYS A 26 -13.18 3.94 12.48
CA LYS A 26 -12.06 2.99 12.63
C LYS A 26 -11.01 3.45 13.63
N PHE A 27 -10.99 2.76 14.77
CA PHE A 27 -9.78 2.54 15.53
C PHE A 27 -9.28 1.13 15.16
N PHE A 28 -8.01 1.02 14.80
CA PHE A 28 -7.35 -0.27 14.68
C PHE A 28 -6.84 -0.64 16.06
N ILE A 29 -7.35 -1.73 16.62
CA ILE A 29 -6.78 -2.31 17.84
C ILE A 29 -5.68 -3.26 17.38
N MET A 30 -4.43 -2.91 17.69
CA MET A 30 -3.35 -3.89 17.69
C MET A 30 -3.49 -4.71 18.97
N ILE A 31 -3.83 -5.99 18.81
CA ILE A 31 -3.77 -6.95 19.91
C ILE A 31 -2.37 -7.56 19.81
N ALA A 32 -1.55 -7.29 20.82
CA ALA A 32 -0.29 -7.99 21.02
C ALA A 32 -0.52 -9.06 22.08
N ASP A 33 -0.07 -10.28 21.83
CA ASP A 33 -0.04 -11.31 22.86
C ASP A 33 1.12 -10.98 23.82
N GLU A 34 0.86 -10.95 25.14
CA GLU A 34 1.88 -10.63 26.15
C GLU A 34 2.96 -11.73 26.25
N ASP A 35 2.69 -12.91 25.68
CA ASP A 35 3.58 -14.08 25.63
C ASP A 35 4.47 -14.11 24.37
N VAL A 36 4.49 -13.05 23.56
CA VAL A 36 5.41 -12.97 22.41
C VAL A 36 6.82 -12.72 22.94
N ASP A 37 7.69 -13.71 22.79
CA ASP A 37 9.11 -13.57 23.13
C ASP A 37 9.68 -12.32 22.44
N PRO A 38 10.45 -11.48 23.15
CA PRO A 38 11.02 -10.26 22.57
C PRO A 38 11.88 -10.55 21.33
N ASP A 39 12.54 -11.71 21.30
CA ASP A 39 13.31 -12.19 20.14
C ASP A 39 12.42 -12.45 18.91
N THR A 40 11.19 -12.95 19.11
CA THR A 40 10.22 -13.10 18.02
C THR A 40 9.66 -11.76 17.53
N LEU A 41 9.57 -10.76 18.40
CA LEU A 41 9.14 -9.41 17.99
C LEU A 41 10.24 -8.68 17.19
N GLU A 42 11.50 -8.81 17.60
CA GLU A 42 12.64 -8.24 16.85
C GLU A 42 12.76 -8.83 15.44
N ALA A 43 12.56 -10.14 15.28
CA ALA A 43 12.58 -10.79 13.97
C ALA A 43 11.46 -10.35 13.01
N LEU A 44 10.33 -9.86 13.54
CA LEU A 44 9.23 -9.31 12.75
C LEU A 44 9.48 -7.85 12.32
N LEU A 45 10.22 -7.10 13.14
CA LEU A 45 10.53 -5.69 12.90
C LEU A 45 11.66 -5.52 11.89
N ASP A 46 12.62 -6.44 11.87
CA ASP A 46 13.75 -6.42 10.95
C ASP A 46 13.88 -7.80 10.26
N PRO A 47 13.02 -8.09 9.26
CA PRO A 47 13.10 -9.34 8.54
C PRO A 47 14.46 -9.44 7.84
N PRO A 48 15.12 -10.61 7.85
CA PRO A 48 16.39 -10.80 7.17
C PRO A 48 16.23 -10.39 5.70
N LEU A 49 17.17 -9.56 5.21
CA LEU A 49 17.21 -9.16 3.82
C LEU A 49 17.20 -10.43 2.95
N PRO A 50 16.29 -10.54 1.97
CA PRO A 50 16.35 -11.65 1.03
C PRO A 50 17.73 -11.64 0.37
N ASP A 51 18.25 -12.84 0.07
CA ASP A 51 19.46 -12.97 -0.73
C ASP A 51 19.34 -12.11 -1.99
N PRO A 52 20.43 -11.46 -2.43
CA PRO A 52 20.39 -10.58 -3.59
C PRO A 52 19.83 -11.36 -4.77
N GLU A 53 18.61 -11.02 -5.18
CA GLU A 53 17.97 -11.62 -6.34
C GLU A 53 18.89 -11.43 -7.55
N PRO A 54 19.03 -12.44 -8.43
CA PRO A 54 19.74 -12.25 -9.69
C PRO A 54 19.13 -11.05 -10.41
N ALA A 55 19.99 -10.24 -11.04
CA ALA A 55 19.59 -9.00 -11.71
C ALA A 55 18.27 -9.21 -12.49
N PRO A 56 17.27 -8.33 -12.27
CA PRO A 56 15.95 -8.53 -12.84
C PRO A 56 16.06 -8.66 -14.36
N ASP A 57 15.40 -9.68 -14.90
CA ASP A 57 15.24 -9.85 -16.34
C ASP A 57 14.65 -8.54 -16.89
N VAL A 58 15.28 -7.99 -17.94
CA VAL A 58 15.01 -6.66 -18.51
C VAL A 58 13.59 -6.57 -19.11
N THR A 59 12.83 -7.66 -19.03
CA THR A 59 11.42 -7.80 -19.40
C THR A 59 10.45 -7.34 -18.30
N GLN A 60 10.93 -7.03 -17.08
CA GLN A 60 10.07 -6.46 -16.02
C GLN A 60 9.48 -5.11 -16.44
N ALA A 61 8.21 -4.90 -16.12
CA ALA A 61 7.52 -3.65 -16.39
C ALA A 61 8.23 -2.48 -15.68
N GLN A 62 8.85 -1.59 -16.46
CA GLN A 62 9.53 -0.40 -15.94
C GLN A 62 8.58 0.79 -15.88
N ILE A 63 8.59 1.51 -14.76
CA ILE A 63 7.95 2.81 -14.62
C ILE A 63 9.01 3.91 -14.66
N SER A 64 8.80 4.95 -15.47
CA SER A 64 9.74 6.07 -15.53
C SER A 64 9.65 6.93 -14.27
N PHE A 65 10.75 7.54 -13.84
CA PHE A 65 10.75 8.50 -12.74
C PHE A 65 9.76 9.66 -12.96
N HIS A 66 9.57 10.05 -14.23
CA HIS A 66 8.65 11.10 -14.64
C HIS A 66 7.20 10.70 -14.33
N ALA A 67 6.83 9.43 -14.57
CA ALA A 67 5.52 8.89 -14.20
C ALA A 67 5.30 8.86 -12.68
N LEU A 68 6.33 8.60 -11.88
CA LEU A 68 6.24 8.62 -10.41
C LEU A 68 6.13 10.04 -9.84
N SER A 69 6.80 11.00 -10.47
CA SER A 69 6.87 12.40 -10.00
C SER A 69 5.57 13.20 -10.21
N GLY A 70 4.56 12.63 -10.87
CA GLY A 70 3.23 13.24 -11.00
C GLY A 70 3.16 14.47 -11.90
N HIS A 71 4.17 14.72 -12.73
CA HIS A 71 4.16 15.84 -13.67
C HIS A 71 3.14 15.58 -14.79
N LEU A 72 2.18 16.49 -14.97
CA LEU A 72 1.21 16.49 -16.06
C LEU A 72 1.84 17.00 -17.37
N ALA A 73 3.05 16.55 -17.70
CA ALA A 73 3.69 16.89 -18.95
C ALA A 73 3.15 15.96 -20.06
N PRO A 74 2.57 16.49 -21.15
CA PRO A 74 1.99 15.67 -22.21
C PRO A 74 2.98 14.74 -22.93
N GLU A 75 4.29 14.90 -22.71
CA GLU A 75 5.34 14.06 -23.30
C GLU A 75 5.54 12.69 -22.60
N THR A 76 4.85 12.40 -21.50
CA THR A 76 5.04 11.16 -20.73
C THR A 76 4.04 10.03 -21.07
N LEU A 77 3.14 10.26 -22.02
CA LEU A 77 2.29 9.22 -22.60
C LEU A 77 2.90 8.76 -23.93
N ARG A 78 3.51 7.58 -23.96
CA ARG A 78 3.87 6.85 -25.18
C ARG A 78 2.96 5.64 -25.33
#